data_AF-A0A3B4DK96-F1
#
_entry.id   AF-A0A3B4DK96-F1
#
_cell.length_a   1.000
_cell.length_b   1.000
_cell.length_c   1.000
_cell.angle_alpha   90.00
_cell.angle_beta   90.00
_cell.angle_gamma   90.00
#
_symmetry.space_group_name_H-M   'P 1'
#
loop_
_entity.id
_entity.type
_entity.pdbx_description
1 polymer ?
#
loop_
_entity_poly.entity_id
_entity_poly.type
_entity_poly.pdbx_seq_one_letter_code
_entity_poly.pdbx_strand_id
1 'polypeptide(L)'
;MSAPAAEAWLGDEAVVPSAALAALWALMAQEGPCPSDPEPAPAPSTSSSPPHLASRRRHQARPGTPRASATPSQQLPTLALLARTRLHGLRQACTPASSVGRRAFWTLALCTSMGLLLSWSSNRLLHWLAFPTHTRVHTEWARELAFPAVTICNNNPVRLYRLTKSDLYFAGHWLGLLLANRTARPLVLDLLHEDRRAWFRKLSDFRLFLPPRHFEGTSLEFMDRLGHQLEDMLLGCKYRGEPCGAHNFSTVFTRYGKCYMFNAAEEGKTLRTTMKGGTGNGLEIMLDIQQDEYLPVWGETEETAFEAGVRVQIHSHAEPPFVHELGFGVAPGFQTFVATQEQRLTYLPPPWGECVSRALDSGFFQVYSVTACRIECETRYIVENCNCRMVHMPGDSPYCTPEQYKDCAEPALAALSAVEGSNCVCRNPCNMTRYNKELSMVKIPSKTSARYLEKKFNKSEKYITDNILVLDVFFEALNYETIEQKKAYEVAGLLGDIGGQMGLFIGASILTILELFDYAYEVVKERLLDLLSRDEEEESRGEDVSTCDPVVNHSETISHTVSVPLQTTLGTLEEIAC
;
A
#
# COMPACT_ATOMS: atom_id res chain seq x y z
N MET A 1 -29.26 2.60 -21.80
CA MET A 1 -28.96 2.20 -23.18
C MET A 1 -27.60 1.50 -23.17
N SER A 2 -27.57 0.26 -23.67
CA SER A 2 -26.41 -0.53 -24.14
C SER A 2 -25.15 -0.62 -23.26
N ALA A 3 -24.95 -1.80 -22.66
CA ALA A 3 -23.64 -2.32 -22.25
C ALA A 3 -22.82 -2.76 -23.48
N PRO A 4 -21.49 -2.67 -23.48
CA PRO A 4 -20.65 -3.39 -24.43
C PRO A 4 -20.19 -4.74 -23.88
N ALA A 5 -19.95 -5.64 -24.84
CA ALA A 5 -19.74 -7.07 -24.71
C ALA A 5 -18.39 -7.46 -24.10
N ALA A 6 -18.39 -8.63 -23.45
CA ALA A 6 -17.21 -9.37 -23.06
C ALA A 6 -16.87 -10.38 -24.17
N GLU A 7 -15.67 -10.29 -24.74
CA GLU A 7 -15.03 -11.40 -25.44
C GLU A 7 -13.51 -11.18 -25.53
N ALA A 8 -12.79 -12.31 -25.50
CA ALA A 8 -11.36 -12.52 -25.74
C ALA A 8 -10.38 -12.34 -24.56
N TRP A 9 -10.27 -13.39 -23.71
CA TRP A 9 -8.98 -14.00 -23.35
C TRP A 9 -9.18 -15.53 -23.32
N LEU A 10 -8.87 -16.16 -24.45
CA LEU A 10 -8.70 -17.60 -24.64
C LEU A 10 -7.21 -17.83 -24.88
N GLY A 11 -6.58 -18.69 -24.07
CA GLY A 11 -5.22 -19.19 -24.29
C GLY A 11 -4.37 -19.26 -23.02
N ASP A 12 -4.58 -20.29 -22.20
CA ASP A 12 -3.61 -21.40 -22.11
C ASP A 12 -4.13 -22.45 -21.10
N GLU A 13 -4.35 -23.65 -21.64
CA GLU A 13 -4.79 -24.82 -20.89
C GLU A 13 -3.61 -25.44 -20.13
N ALA A 14 -3.68 -25.45 -18.80
CA ALA A 14 -2.94 -26.40 -17.99
C ALA A 14 -3.76 -27.71 -17.90
N VAL A 15 -3.59 -28.56 -18.90
CA VAL A 15 -4.09 -29.94 -18.95
C VAL A 15 -3.46 -30.74 -17.79
N VAL A 16 -4.26 -31.13 -16.81
CA VAL A 16 -3.92 -32.21 -15.87
C VAL A 16 -4.37 -33.53 -16.50
N PRO A 17 -3.51 -34.57 -16.58
CA PRO A 17 -3.73 -35.68 -17.49
C PRO A 17 -4.87 -36.60 -17.02
N SER A 18 -5.82 -36.84 -17.93
CA SER A 18 -6.94 -37.79 -17.82
C SER A 18 -6.51 -39.25 -17.63
N ALA A 19 -5.21 -39.55 -17.71
CA ALA A 19 -4.64 -40.87 -17.46
C ALA A 19 -4.68 -41.30 -15.99
N ALA A 20 -4.60 -40.37 -15.04
CA ALA A 20 -4.62 -40.69 -13.59
C ALA A 20 -6.02 -41.09 -13.10
N LEU A 21 -7.07 -40.50 -13.69
CA LEU A 21 -8.47 -40.84 -13.40
C LEU A 21 -8.90 -42.15 -14.07
N ALA A 22 -8.36 -42.49 -15.24
CA ALA A 22 -8.65 -43.76 -15.92
C ALA A 22 -7.96 -44.97 -15.23
N ALA A 23 -6.77 -44.79 -14.65
CA ALA A 23 -6.05 -45.84 -13.93
C ALA A 23 -6.78 -46.30 -12.63
N LEU A 24 -7.51 -45.39 -11.98
CA LEU A 24 -8.31 -45.69 -10.78
C LEU A 24 -9.61 -46.44 -11.11
N TRP A 25 -10.14 -46.32 -12.33
CA TRP A 25 -11.30 -47.07 -12.79
C TRP A 25 -10.96 -48.49 -13.27
N ALA A 26 -9.74 -48.71 -13.80
CA ALA A 26 -9.31 -50.02 -14.29
C ALA A 26 -8.95 -51.04 -13.18
N LEU A 27 -8.55 -50.57 -12.00
CA LEU A 27 -8.20 -51.44 -10.84
C LEU A 27 -9.42 -52.03 -10.11
N MET A 28 -10.63 -51.54 -10.40
CA MET A 28 -11.89 -52.01 -9.76
C MET A 28 -12.64 -53.05 -10.60
N ALA A 29 -12.11 -53.46 -11.76
CA ALA A 29 -12.75 -54.38 -12.69
C ALA A 29 -11.89 -55.64 -12.93
N GLN A 30 -11.64 -56.42 -11.87
CA GLN A 30 -11.07 -57.76 -12.02
C GLN A 30 -11.75 -58.73 -11.04
N GLU A 31 -12.64 -59.57 -11.57
CA GLU A 31 -13.29 -60.67 -10.85
C GLU A 31 -12.45 -61.96 -10.88
N GLY A 32 -12.58 -62.75 -9.80
CA GLY A 32 -12.53 -64.22 -9.83
C GLY A 32 -12.03 -64.86 -8.52
N PRO A 33 -12.43 -66.10 -8.17
CA PRO A 33 -13.73 -66.77 -8.29
C PRO A 33 -14.23 -67.33 -6.91
N CYS A 34 -15.52 -67.71 -6.81
CA CYS A 34 -16.06 -68.53 -5.71
C CYS A 34 -16.68 -69.83 -6.25
N PRO A 35 -16.57 -70.98 -5.54
CA PRO A 35 -17.13 -72.25 -5.99
C PRO A 35 -18.63 -72.37 -5.65
N SER A 36 -19.28 -73.20 -6.45
CA SER A 36 -20.71 -73.52 -6.57
C SER A 36 -21.31 -74.31 -5.39
N ASP A 37 -22.65 -74.23 -5.22
CA ASP A 37 -23.61 -75.36 -5.09
C ASP A 37 -25.05 -74.87 -4.71
N PRO A 38 -26.14 -75.67 -4.83
CA PRO A 38 -27.15 -75.49 -5.88
C PRO A 38 -28.58 -75.15 -5.39
N GLU A 39 -29.46 -74.96 -6.37
CA GLU A 39 -30.94 -74.75 -6.37
C GLU A 39 -31.76 -75.56 -5.33
N PRO A 40 -32.97 -75.08 -4.92
CA PRO A 40 -34.16 -75.44 -5.72
C PRO A 40 -35.28 -74.38 -5.85
N ALA A 41 -36.15 -74.70 -6.81
CA ALA A 41 -37.30 -74.01 -7.39
C ALA A 41 -38.41 -73.48 -6.44
N PRO A 42 -39.31 -72.58 -6.94
CA PRO A 42 -40.40 -72.00 -6.16
C PRO A 42 -41.75 -72.73 -6.34
N ALA A 43 -42.65 -72.56 -5.36
CA ALA A 43 -44.08 -72.88 -5.49
C ALA A 43 -44.94 -71.69 -5.00
N PRO A 44 -46.19 -71.55 -5.51
CA PRO A 44 -46.78 -70.23 -5.74
C PRO A 44 -47.86 -69.78 -4.74
N SER A 45 -48.24 -68.52 -4.91
CA SER A 45 -49.35 -67.76 -4.33
C SER A 45 -50.72 -68.45 -4.40
N THR A 46 -51.59 -68.21 -3.40
CA THR A 46 -52.87 -67.48 -3.55
C THR A 46 -53.67 -67.44 -2.24
N SER A 47 -54.37 -66.33 -2.05
CA SER A 47 -55.30 -66.02 -0.96
C SER A 47 -56.76 -66.20 -1.40
N SER A 48 -57.59 -66.82 -0.57
CA SER A 48 -59.04 -66.55 -0.46
C SER A 48 -59.57 -67.05 0.91
N SER A 49 -60.64 -66.43 1.38
CA SER A 49 -60.99 -66.16 2.79
C SER A 49 -62.02 -67.15 3.43
N PRO A 50 -62.73 -66.81 4.54
CA PRO A 50 -62.67 -67.39 5.90
C PRO A 50 -63.96 -68.24 6.23
N PRO A 51 -64.47 -68.42 7.49
CA PRO A 51 -63.97 -68.24 8.86
C PRO A 51 -64.17 -69.50 9.77
N HIS A 52 -63.77 -69.46 11.06
CA HIS A 52 -64.55 -69.90 12.25
C HIS A 52 -63.68 -70.16 13.51
N LEU A 53 -64.07 -69.46 14.59
CA LEU A 53 -64.15 -69.82 16.02
C LEU A 53 -63.12 -70.74 16.73
N ALA A 54 -62.79 -70.27 17.95
CA ALA A 54 -62.63 -70.99 19.23
C ALA A 54 -61.22 -71.20 19.81
N SER A 55 -60.96 -70.41 20.86
CA SER A 55 -60.32 -70.74 22.15
C SER A 55 -59.48 -72.03 22.29
N ARG A 56 -58.23 -71.88 22.77
CA ARG A 56 -57.77 -72.52 24.02
C ARG A 56 -56.39 -72.07 24.49
N ARG A 57 -56.30 -71.73 25.78
CA ARG A 57 -55.09 -71.67 26.61
C ARG A 57 -54.53 -73.08 26.81
N ARG A 58 -53.19 -73.25 26.83
CA ARG A 58 -52.39 -73.73 28.00
C ARG A 58 -50.97 -74.22 27.66
N HIS A 59 -50.05 -73.86 28.58
CA HIS A 59 -48.85 -74.56 29.08
C HIS A 59 -47.67 -74.84 28.12
N GLN A 60 -46.52 -74.19 28.33
CA GLN A 60 -45.40 -74.58 29.23
C GLN A 60 -44.61 -75.80 28.74
N ALA A 61 -43.38 -75.57 28.27
CA ALA A 61 -42.18 -76.33 28.65
C ALA A 61 -40.91 -75.74 27.98
N ARG A 62 -39.99 -75.21 28.80
CA ARG A 62 -38.52 -75.25 28.58
C ARG A 62 -38.05 -76.63 29.09
N PRO A 63 -36.97 -77.26 28.59
CA PRO A 63 -35.60 -76.72 28.76
C PRO A 63 -34.58 -77.11 27.67
N GLY A 64 -33.37 -76.53 27.75
CA GLY A 64 -32.18 -77.08 27.10
C GLY A 64 -31.23 -76.04 26.50
N THR A 65 -30.38 -75.45 27.33
CA THR A 65 -29.15 -74.76 26.91
C THR A 65 -27.99 -75.76 26.81
N PRO A 66 -27.09 -75.60 25.82
CA PRO A 66 -25.67 -75.84 26.05
C PRO A 66 -24.88 -74.53 25.95
N ARG A 67 -23.99 -74.34 26.94
CA ARG A 67 -22.91 -73.36 26.96
C ARG A 67 -21.93 -73.67 25.82
N ALA A 68 -21.63 -72.67 25.00
CA ALA A 68 -20.40 -72.61 24.23
C ALA A 68 -19.64 -71.33 24.65
N SER A 69 -18.40 -71.54 25.09
CA SER A 69 -17.40 -70.54 25.43
C SER A 69 -17.08 -69.65 24.23
N ALA A 70 -17.30 -68.35 24.36
CA ALA A 70 -16.82 -67.35 23.42
C ALA A 70 -15.54 -66.71 23.97
N THR A 71 -14.43 -66.91 23.26
CA THR A 71 -13.23 -66.05 23.32
C THR A 71 -13.57 -64.67 22.72
N PRO A 72 -13.00 -63.56 23.23
CA PRO A 72 -13.29 -62.24 22.71
C PRO A 72 -12.54 -62.05 21.39
N SER A 73 -13.26 -62.14 20.28
CA SER A 73 -12.76 -61.75 18.96
C SER A 73 -12.50 -60.23 18.95
N GLN A 74 -11.28 -59.84 18.59
CA GLN A 74 -10.86 -58.52 18.16
C GLN A 74 -11.99 -57.76 17.44
N GLN A 75 -12.64 -56.82 18.14
CA GLN A 75 -13.56 -55.90 17.50
C GLN A 75 -12.73 -54.80 16.84
N LEU A 76 -12.83 -54.74 15.50
CA LEU A 76 -12.09 -53.84 14.63
C LEU A 76 -12.13 -52.37 15.12
N PRO A 77 -11.00 -51.63 15.08
CA PRO A 77 -10.91 -50.21 15.45
C PRO A 77 -11.92 -49.30 14.70
N THR A 78 -12.41 -49.75 13.54
CA THR A 78 -13.41 -49.06 12.72
C THR A 78 -14.78 -48.92 13.41
N LEU A 79 -15.20 -49.86 14.28
CA LEU A 79 -16.48 -49.77 15.00
C LEU A 79 -16.44 -48.74 16.13
N ALA A 80 -15.28 -48.55 16.77
CA ALA A 80 -15.08 -47.54 17.81
C ALA A 80 -15.08 -46.12 17.25
N LEU A 81 -14.47 -45.92 16.08
CA LEU A 81 -14.51 -44.65 15.35
C LEU A 81 -15.94 -44.25 14.99
N LEU A 82 -16.73 -45.17 14.43
CA LEU A 82 -18.12 -44.92 14.02
C LEU A 82 -19.08 -44.60 15.17
N ALA A 83 -18.74 -45.01 16.39
CA ALA A 83 -19.50 -44.70 17.59
C ALA A 83 -19.14 -43.33 18.20
N ARG A 84 -17.92 -42.83 17.95
CA ARG A 84 -17.40 -41.58 18.52
C ARG A 84 -17.51 -40.38 17.58
N THR A 85 -17.41 -40.58 16.27
CA THR A 85 -17.38 -39.47 15.31
C THR A 85 -18.75 -38.79 15.17
N ARG A 86 -18.75 -37.46 15.20
CA ARG A 86 -19.93 -36.61 14.90
C ARG A 86 -20.08 -36.24 13.43
N LEU A 87 -19.31 -36.87 12.54
CA LEU A 87 -19.39 -36.67 11.10
C LEU A 87 -20.74 -37.19 10.56
N HIS A 88 -21.50 -36.32 9.90
CA HIS A 88 -22.78 -36.70 9.33
C HIS A 88 -22.54 -37.65 8.14
N GLY A 89 -23.38 -38.68 8.00
CA GLY A 89 -23.30 -39.64 6.90
C GLY A 89 -22.26 -40.76 7.08
N LEU A 90 -21.20 -40.57 7.89
CA LEU A 90 -20.15 -41.58 8.10
C LEU A 90 -20.71 -42.89 8.71
N ARG A 91 -21.61 -42.77 9.69
CA ARG A 91 -22.31 -43.93 10.30
C ARG A 91 -23.15 -44.72 9.29
N GLN A 92 -23.83 -44.04 8.36
CA GLN A 92 -24.70 -44.69 7.35
C GLN A 92 -23.89 -45.37 6.24
N ALA A 93 -22.72 -44.83 5.91
CA ALA A 93 -21.80 -45.41 4.94
C ALA A 93 -21.17 -46.73 5.44
N CYS A 94 -20.88 -46.82 6.74
CA CYS A 94 -20.13 -47.92 7.32
C CYS A 94 -20.97 -48.95 8.12
N THR A 95 -22.31 -48.81 8.18
CA THR A 95 -23.16 -49.81 8.86
C THR A 95 -23.18 -51.16 8.12
N PRO A 96 -22.70 -52.27 8.75
CA PRO A 96 -22.61 -53.58 8.10
C PRO A 96 -23.97 -54.19 7.73
N ALA A 97 -25.04 -53.80 8.44
CA ALA A 97 -26.39 -54.36 8.30
C ALA A 97 -27.24 -53.73 7.16
N SER A 98 -26.64 -52.89 6.31
CA SER A 98 -27.36 -52.14 5.27
C SER A 98 -27.08 -52.71 3.87
N SER A 99 -28.05 -52.58 2.95
CA SER A 99 -27.92 -53.07 1.58
C SER A 99 -26.77 -52.37 0.83
N VAL A 100 -26.09 -53.10 -0.06
CA VAL A 100 -24.94 -52.60 -0.83
C VAL A 100 -25.27 -51.29 -1.57
N GLY A 101 -26.45 -51.20 -2.18
CA GLY A 101 -26.91 -49.98 -2.85
C GLY A 101 -27.09 -48.77 -1.92
N ARG A 102 -27.55 -48.99 -0.67
CA ARG A 102 -27.67 -47.92 0.33
C ARG A 102 -26.29 -47.43 0.79
N ARG A 103 -25.35 -48.34 0.99
CA ARG A 103 -23.96 -47.98 1.36
C ARG A 103 -23.31 -47.17 0.25
N ALA A 104 -23.43 -47.60 -1.00
CA ALA A 104 -22.91 -46.90 -2.18
C ALA A 104 -23.46 -45.48 -2.31
N PHE A 105 -24.76 -45.30 -2.07
CA PHE A 105 -25.40 -43.98 -2.09
C PHE A 105 -24.83 -43.03 -1.01
N TRP A 106 -24.73 -43.48 0.24
CA TRP A 106 -24.21 -42.66 1.34
C TRP A 106 -22.71 -42.38 1.22
N THR A 107 -21.93 -43.33 0.70
CA THR A 107 -20.51 -43.09 0.39
C THR A 107 -20.35 -42.06 -0.73
N LEU A 108 -21.16 -42.14 -1.78
CA LEU A 108 -21.12 -41.15 -2.87
C LEU A 108 -21.51 -39.76 -2.36
N ALA A 109 -22.57 -39.65 -1.55
CA ALA A 109 -23.00 -38.39 -0.94
C ALA A 109 -21.96 -37.78 0.02
N LEU A 110 -21.24 -38.62 0.79
CA LEU A 110 -20.16 -38.16 1.65
C LEU A 110 -18.95 -37.67 0.83
N CYS A 111 -18.58 -38.40 -0.23
CA CYS A 111 -17.49 -37.99 -1.11
C CYS A 111 -17.81 -36.70 -1.86
N THR A 112 -19.04 -36.53 -2.36
CA THR A 112 -19.46 -35.30 -3.05
C THR A 112 -19.52 -34.10 -2.10
N SER A 113 -20.06 -34.27 -0.89
CA SER A 113 -20.07 -33.20 0.13
C SER A 113 -18.66 -32.81 0.59
N MET A 114 -17.75 -33.79 0.78
CA MET A 114 -16.34 -33.51 1.06
C MET A 114 -15.63 -32.81 -0.10
N GLY A 115 -15.87 -33.24 -1.34
CA GLY A 115 -15.30 -32.60 -2.53
C GLY A 115 -15.74 -31.15 -2.70
N LEU A 116 -17.04 -30.87 -2.47
CA LEU A 116 -17.57 -29.51 -2.49
C LEU A 116 -17.00 -28.64 -1.37
N LEU A 117 -16.91 -29.18 -0.15
CA LEU A 117 -16.30 -28.49 0.99
C LEU A 117 -14.85 -28.08 0.67
N LEU A 118 -14.02 -29.02 0.20
CA LEU A 118 -12.61 -28.76 -0.11
C LEU A 118 -12.44 -27.75 -1.24
N SER A 119 -13.26 -27.84 -2.28
CA SER A 119 -13.24 -26.90 -3.40
C SER A 119 -13.60 -25.48 -2.96
N TRP A 120 -14.69 -25.34 -2.19
CA TRP A 120 -15.14 -24.03 -1.70
C TRP A 120 -14.21 -23.44 -0.64
N SER A 121 -13.70 -24.25 0.28
CA SER A 121 -12.73 -23.80 1.29
C SER A 121 -11.42 -23.37 0.64
N SER A 122 -10.95 -24.10 -0.39
CA SER A 122 -9.78 -23.71 -1.18
C SER A 122 -10.02 -22.39 -1.90
N ASN A 123 -11.18 -22.22 -2.54
CA ASN A 123 -11.54 -20.95 -3.19
C ASN A 123 -11.59 -19.77 -2.21
N ARG A 124 -12.18 -19.95 -1.01
CA ARG A 124 -12.19 -18.90 0.03
C ARG A 124 -10.79 -18.59 0.55
N LEU A 125 -9.95 -19.61 0.72
CA LEU A 125 -8.56 -19.44 1.13
C LEU A 125 -7.74 -18.70 0.07
N LEU A 126 -7.86 -19.05 -1.20
CA LEU A 126 -7.21 -18.35 -2.32
C LEU A 126 -7.68 -16.89 -2.40
N HIS A 127 -8.98 -16.65 -2.23
CA HIS A 127 -9.53 -15.29 -2.18
C HIS A 127 -8.98 -14.49 -1.00
N TRP A 128 -8.77 -15.11 0.17
CA TRP A 128 -8.12 -14.45 1.30
C TRP A 128 -6.63 -14.16 1.05
N LEU A 129 -5.91 -15.11 0.44
CA LEU A 129 -4.51 -14.95 0.04
C LEU A 129 -4.31 -13.93 -1.08
N ALA A 130 -5.37 -13.55 -1.81
CA ALA A 130 -5.35 -12.46 -2.77
C ALA A 130 -5.42 -11.06 -2.10
N PHE A 131 -5.56 -10.99 -0.77
CA PHE A 131 -5.62 -9.75 0.02
C PHE A 131 -6.59 -8.68 -0.51
N PRO A 132 -7.88 -9.01 -0.76
CA PRO A 132 -8.82 -8.09 -1.38
C PRO A 132 -9.11 -6.88 -0.48
N THR A 133 -9.21 -5.72 -1.10
CA THR A 133 -9.51 -4.44 -0.44
C THR A 133 -10.73 -3.77 -1.08
N HIS A 134 -11.45 -2.95 -0.30
CA HIS A 134 -12.48 -2.06 -0.82
C HIS A 134 -12.25 -0.65 -0.30
N THR A 135 -12.78 0.34 -1.02
CA THR A 135 -12.63 1.75 -0.66
C THR A 135 -13.93 2.26 -0.03
N ARG A 136 -13.84 2.90 1.13
CA ARG A 136 -14.95 3.56 1.81
C ARG A 136 -14.79 5.06 1.67
N VAL A 137 -15.77 5.69 1.05
CA VAL A 137 -15.85 7.15 0.89
C VAL A 137 -16.98 7.67 1.76
N HIS A 138 -16.69 8.67 2.59
CA HIS A 138 -17.70 9.35 3.39
C HIS A 138 -17.31 10.81 3.59
N THR A 139 -18.32 11.67 3.71
CA THR A 139 -18.15 13.10 3.91
C THR A 139 -18.59 13.47 5.31
N GLU A 140 -17.73 14.16 6.05
CA GLU A 140 -17.99 14.57 7.43
C GLU A 140 -17.97 16.10 7.53
N TRP A 141 -18.91 16.64 8.32
CA TRP A 141 -18.99 18.08 8.57
C TRP A 141 -18.10 18.46 9.76
N ALA A 142 -17.21 19.42 9.54
CA ALA A 142 -16.36 19.98 10.56
C ALA A 142 -16.89 21.34 11.03
N ARG A 143 -16.71 21.67 12.31
CA ARG A 143 -16.99 23.03 12.82
C ARG A 143 -15.90 24.02 12.41
N GLU A 144 -14.68 23.52 12.28
CA GLU A 144 -13.47 24.27 12.01
C GLU A 144 -12.55 23.40 11.15
N LEU A 145 -11.96 23.99 10.12
CA LEU A 145 -10.96 23.33 9.26
C LEU A 145 -9.67 24.14 9.26
N ALA A 146 -8.53 23.43 9.29
CA ALA A 146 -7.23 24.05 9.10
C ALA A 146 -7.11 24.56 7.66
N PHE A 147 -6.78 25.84 7.50
CA PHE A 147 -6.57 26.41 6.17
C PHE A 147 -5.27 25.85 5.57
N PRO A 148 -5.22 25.43 4.30
CA PRO A 148 -4.02 24.85 3.71
C PRO A 148 -2.86 25.85 3.65
N ALA A 149 -1.67 25.34 3.39
CA ALA A 149 -0.55 26.18 2.95
C ALA A 149 -0.77 26.57 1.48
N VAL A 150 -0.63 27.85 1.17
CA VAL A 150 -0.77 28.38 -0.20
C VAL A 150 0.59 28.96 -0.62
N THR A 151 1.29 28.24 -1.49
CA THR A 151 2.59 28.64 -2.01
C THR A 151 2.43 29.32 -3.36
N ILE A 152 3.00 30.51 -3.50
CA ILE A 152 2.89 31.35 -4.69
C ILE A 152 4.29 31.71 -5.19
N CYS A 153 4.52 31.49 -6.48
CA CYS A 153 5.75 31.82 -7.18
C CYS A 153 5.45 32.71 -8.37
N ASN A 154 6.25 33.76 -8.58
CA ASN A 154 6.24 34.46 -9.87
C ASN A 154 6.88 33.54 -10.93
N ASN A 155 6.31 33.51 -12.14
CA ASN A 155 6.91 32.76 -13.26
C ASN A 155 8.30 33.27 -13.64
N ASN A 156 8.58 34.55 -13.38
CA ASN A 156 9.89 35.14 -13.58
C ASN A 156 10.78 34.95 -12.34
N PRO A 157 11.90 34.21 -12.43
CA PRO A 157 12.73 33.89 -11.27
C PRO A 157 13.57 35.08 -10.78
N VAL A 158 13.95 35.99 -11.68
CA VAL A 158 14.91 37.09 -11.43
C VAL A 158 14.43 38.39 -12.04
N ARG A 159 14.43 39.47 -11.25
CA ARG A 159 14.12 40.83 -11.71
C ARG A 159 15.26 41.41 -12.53
N LEU A 160 14.97 41.79 -13.77
CA LEU A 160 15.94 42.28 -14.74
C LEU A 160 16.70 43.52 -14.24
N TYR A 161 16.01 44.53 -13.67
CA TYR A 161 16.65 45.79 -13.28
C TYR A 161 17.44 45.69 -11.97
N ARG A 162 17.31 44.58 -11.24
CA ARG A 162 18.07 44.32 -10.01
C ARG A 162 19.41 43.64 -10.27
N LEU A 163 19.67 43.21 -11.51
CA LEU A 163 20.94 42.64 -11.91
C LEU A 163 22.05 43.69 -11.84
N THR A 164 23.10 43.35 -11.07
CA THR A 164 24.33 44.13 -11.05
C THR A 164 25.28 43.69 -12.16
N LYS A 165 26.33 44.46 -12.38
CA LYS A 165 27.36 44.13 -13.37
C LYS A 165 28.09 42.82 -13.05
N SER A 166 28.34 42.55 -11.77
CA SER A 166 28.90 41.27 -11.30
C SER A 166 27.94 40.11 -11.54
N ASP A 167 26.65 40.29 -11.22
CA ASP A 167 25.64 39.25 -11.44
C ASP A 167 25.59 38.86 -12.93
N LEU A 168 25.52 39.86 -13.81
CA LEU A 168 25.48 39.63 -15.25
C LEU A 168 26.79 38.99 -15.76
N TYR A 169 27.94 39.30 -15.17
CA TYR A 169 29.22 38.72 -15.56
C TYR A 169 29.30 37.22 -15.28
N PHE A 170 28.83 36.76 -14.12
CA PHE A 170 28.91 35.35 -13.71
C PHE A 170 27.68 34.54 -14.15
N ALA A 171 26.48 35.09 -13.98
CA ALA A 171 25.22 34.39 -14.22
C ALA A 171 24.60 34.69 -15.60
N GLY A 172 25.13 35.66 -16.35
CA GLY A 172 24.51 36.11 -17.60
C GLY A 172 24.39 35.05 -18.70
N HIS A 173 25.31 34.09 -18.75
CA HIS A 173 25.20 32.97 -19.71
C HIS A 173 24.16 31.92 -19.30
N TRP A 174 24.01 31.68 -17.99
CA TRP A 174 22.99 30.80 -17.42
C TRP A 174 21.60 31.40 -17.60
N LEU A 175 21.40 32.68 -17.25
CA LEU A 175 20.16 33.44 -17.46
C LEU A 175 19.80 33.68 -18.95
N GLY A 176 20.61 33.16 -19.88
CA GLY A 176 20.45 33.37 -21.31
C GLY A 176 20.80 34.79 -21.80
N LEU A 177 21.05 35.78 -20.96
CA LEU A 177 21.28 37.17 -21.38
C LEU A 177 22.57 37.37 -22.20
N LEU A 178 23.60 36.56 -21.93
CA LEU A 178 24.90 36.62 -22.59
C LEU A 178 25.20 35.34 -23.39
N LEU A 179 26.13 35.46 -24.33
CA LEU A 179 26.83 34.34 -24.96
C LEU A 179 27.92 33.79 -24.03
N ALA A 180 28.42 32.58 -24.31
CA ALA A 180 29.52 31.97 -23.54
C ALA A 180 30.80 32.82 -23.51
N ASN A 181 31.02 33.65 -24.53
CA ASN A 181 32.12 34.63 -24.59
C ASN A 181 31.84 35.93 -23.79
N ARG A 182 30.79 35.97 -22.98
CA ARG A 182 30.35 37.11 -22.16
C ARG A 182 29.95 38.36 -22.94
N THR A 183 29.63 38.22 -24.22
CA THR A 183 29.01 39.32 -24.99
C THR A 183 27.49 39.28 -24.91
N ALA A 184 26.86 40.45 -24.89
CA ALA A 184 25.41 40.57 -24.94
C ALA A 184 24.86 39.94 -26.21
N ARG A 185 23.79 39.15 -26.09
CA ARG A 185 23.12 38.56 -27.25
C ARG A 185 22.43 39.67 -28.07
N PRO A 186 22.62 39.69 -29.40
CA PRO A 186 21.95 40.67 -30.26
C PRO A 186 20.42 40.66 -30.11
N LEU A 187 19.83 39.45 -30.05
CA LEU A 187 18.38 39.29 -29.97
C LEU A 187 17.78 39.87 -28.67
N VAL A 188 18.52 39.81 -27.55
CA VAL A 188 18.13 40.47 -26.29
C VAL A 188 18.08 41.98 -26.46
N LEU A 189 19.06 42.57 -27.16
CA LEU A 189 19.09 44.01 -27.41
C LEU A 189 17.94 44.44 -28.32
N ASP A 190 17.55 43.61 -29.29
CA ASP A 190 16.45 43.92 -30.22
C ASP A 190 15.09 43.91 -29.52
N LEU A 191 14.87 42.98 -28.58
CA LEU A 191 13.64 42.86 -27.79
C LEU A 191 13.45 43.98 -26.75
N LEU A 192 14.54 44.60 -26.30
CA LEU A 192 14.48 45.69 -25.34
C LEU A 192 14.06 47.00 -26.03
N HIS A 193 13.13 47.73 -25.40
CA HIS A 193 12.79 49.12 -25.78
C HIS A 193 14.04 50.02 -25.79
N GLU A 194 14.02 51.08 -26.62
CA GLU A 194 15.16 52.00 -26.85
C GLU A 194 15.86 52.47 -25.56
N ASP A 195 15.10 52.97 -24.58
CA ASP A 195 15.66 53.44 -23.30
C ASP A 195 16.34 52.31 -22.50
N ARG A 196 15.77 51.11 -22.56
CA ARG A 196 16.24 49.92 -21.83
C ARG A 196 17.49 49.34 -22.48
N ARG A 197 17.57 49.42 -23.81
CA ARG A 197 18.72 48.95 -24.60
C ARG A 197 20.00 49.71 -24.23
N ALA A 198 19.91 51.02 -24.04
CA ALA A 198 21.05 51.84 -23.64
C ALA A 198 21.59 51.45 -22.25
N TRP A 199 20.70 51.26 -21.27
CA TRP A 199 21.06 50.78 -19.94
C TRP A 199 21.71 49.39 -19.99
N PHE A 200 21.11 48.44 -20.70
CA PHE A 200 21.62 47.07 -20.76
C PHE A 200 22.97 46.99 -21.49
N ARG A 201 23.19 47.79 -22.54
CA ARG A 201 24.52 47.91 -23.20
C ARG A 201 25.59 48.38 -22.23
N LYS A 202 25.28 49.35 -21.37
CA LYS A 202 26.22 49.85 -20.36
C LYS A 202 26.50 48.79 -19.29
N LEU A 203 25.48 48.03 -18.89
CA LEU A 203 25.60 46.95 -17.91
C LEU A 203 26.48 45.80 -18.44
N SER A 204 26.31 45.44 -19.72
CA SER A 204 27.02 44.33 -20.38
C SER A 204 28.42 44.69 -20.94
N ASP A 205 28.89 45.93 -20.78
CA ASP A 205 30.23 46.32 -21.21
C ASP A 205 31.30 45.94 -20.17
N PHE A 206 31.99 44.81 -20.38
CA PHE A 206 32.99 44.29 -19.45
C PHE A 206 34.45 44.73 -19.75
N ARG A 207 34.70 45.61 -20.72
CA ARG A 207 36.07 45.96 -21.16
C ARG A 207 37.00 46.46 -20.04
N LEU A 208 36.44 47.20 -19.08
CA LEU A 208 37.15 47.75 -17.91
C LEU A 208 36.65 47.17 -16.59
N PHE A 209 35.93 46.04 -16.63
CA PHE A 209 35.36 45.43 -15.44
C PHE A 209 36.36 44.47 -14.79
N LEU A 210 36.66 44.71 -13.51
CA LEU A 210 37.45 43.80 -12.68
C LEU A 210 36.48 42.92 -11.88
N PRO A 211 36.35 41.63 -12.21
CA PRO A 211 35.45 40.75 -11.49
C PRO A 211 35.92 40.55 -10.04
N PRO A 212 34.99 40.49 -9.06
CA PRO A 212 35.30 40.10 -7.69
C PRO A 212 36.04 38.76 -7.65
N ARG A 213 37.06 38.65 -6.79
CA ARG A 213 37.84 37.40 -6.62
C ARG A 213 37.02 36.27 -5.97
N HIS A 214 36.01 36.63 -5.19
CA HIS A 214 35.13 35.69 -4.49
C HIS A 214 33.72 36.01 -4.95
N PHE A 215 33.18 35.16 -5.81
CA PHE A 215 31.76 35.15 -6.14
C PHE A 215 31.19 33.88 -5.51
N GLU A 216 30.28 34.03 -4.56
CA GLU A 216 29.70 32.92 -3.79
C GLU A 216 28.72 32.04 -4.60
N GLY A 217 28.75 32.15 -5.93
CA GLY A 217 27.90 31.38 -6.83
C GLY A 217 26.45 31.86 -6.84
N THR A 218 25.54 31.00 -7.30
CA THR A 218 24.08 31.18 -7.14
C THR A 218 23.69 30.79 -5.73
N SER A 219 24.09 31.63 -4.76
CA SER A 219 23.75 31.43 -3.36
C SER A 219 22.26 31.73 -3.08
N LEU A 220 21.81 31.37 -1.88
CA LEU A 220 20.48 31.75 -1.40
C LEU A 220 20.32 33.28 -1.36
N GLU A 221 21.36 34.02 -0.97
CA GLU A 221 21.36 35.49 -0.96
C GLU A 221 21.21 36.09 -2.38
N PHE A 222 21.86 35.46 -3.38
CA PHE A 222 21.71 35.87 -4.78
C PHE A 222 20.25 35.78 -5.23
N MET A 223 19.59 34.65 -4.97
CA MET A 223 18.17 34.46 -5.32
C MET A 223 17.23 35.33 -4.47
N ASP A 224 17.56 35.54 -3.19
CA ASP A 224 16.76 36.35 -2.27
C ASP A 224 16.67 37.82 -2.70
N ARG A 225 17.82 38.38 -3.15
CA ARG A 225 17.92 39.76 -3.63
C ARG A 225 17.30 39.96 -5.02
N LEU A 226 17.59 39.04 -5.93
CA LEU A 226 17.18 39.16 -7.33
C LEU A 226 15.72 38.74 -7.57
N GLY A 227 15.18 37.85 -6.73
CA GLY A 227 13.77 37.45 -6.78
C GLY A 227 12.82 38.63 -6.56
N HIS A 228 11.57 38.45 -7.00
CA HIS A 228 10.51 39.41 -6.74
C HIS A 228 10.23 39.50 -5.23
N GLN A 229 10.12 40.72 -4.70
CA GLN A 229 9.80 40.94 -3.29
C GLN A 229 8.28 40.94 -3.10
N LEU A 230 7.79 40.25 -2.08
CA LEU A 230 6.35 40.17 -1.84
C LEU A 230 5.77 41.54 -1.48
N GLU A 231 6.54 42.39 -0.81
CA GLU A 231 6.14 43.75 -0.45
C GLU A 231 5.83 44.61 -1.69
N ASP A 232 6.55 44.36 -2.79
CA ASP A 232 6.34 45.08 -4.05
C ASP A 232 5.20 44.45 -4.87
N MET A 233 5.02 43.13 -4.79
CA MET A 233 3.97 42.41 -5.52
C MET A 233 2.60 42.51 -4.84
N LEU A 234 2.53 42.53 -3.51
CA LEU A 234 1.29 42.41 -2.75
C LEU A 234 0.60 43.76 -2.60
N LEU A 235 -0.36 44.03 -3.48
CA LEU A 235 -1.15 45.27 -3.48
C LEU A 235 -2.28 45.27 -2.43
N GLY A 236 -2.76 44.08 -2.06
CA GLY A 236 -3.80 43.90 -1.06
C GLY A 236 -3.91 42.45 -0.62
N CYS A 237 -4.22 42.24 0.66
CA CYS A 237 -4.35 40.91 1.25
C CYS A 237 -5.44 40.95 2.31
N LYS A 238 -6.37 40.00 2.26
CA LYS A 238 -7.35 39.74 3.32
C LYS A 238 -7.42 38.26 3.62
N TYR A 239 -7.52 37.92 4.89
CA TYR A 239 -7.82 36.58 5.36
C TYR A 239 -9.02 36.62 6.29
N ARG A 240 -10.11 35.94 5.93
CA ARG A 240 -11.39 36.00 6.67
C ARG A 240 -11.92 37.43 6.87
N GLY A 241 -11.68 38.30 5.88
CA GLY A 241 -12.04 39.72 5.92
C GLY A 241 -11.04 40.62 6.66
N GLU A 242 -10.13 40.06 7.45
CA GLU A 242 -9.11 40.83 8.17
C GLU A 242 -7.92 41.15 7.26
N PRO A 243 -7.34 42.36 7.32
CA PRO A 243 -6.19 42.72 6.50
C PRO A 243 -4.96 41.88 6.88
N CYS A 244 -4.26 41.36 5.88
CA CYS A 244 -2.97 40.70 6.02
C CYS A 244 -1.86 41.47 5.28
N GLY A 245 -0.60 41.08 5.50
CA GLY A 245 0.54 41.68 4.81
C GLY A 245 1.64 40.67 4.52
N ALA A 246 2.74 41.14 3.92
CA ALA A 246 3.86 40.29 3.51
C ALA A 246 4.48 39.50 4.68
N HIS A 247 4.48 40.06 5.89
CA HIS A 247 4.95 39.40 7.13
C HIS A 247 4.18 38.13 7.52
N ASN A 248 3.00 37.87 6.93
CA ASN A 248 2.24 36.64 7.15
C ASN A 248 2.64 35.50 6.21
N PHE A 249 3.56 35.75 5.29
CA PHE A 249 4.09 34.78 4.35
C PHE A 249 5.53 34.44 4.74
N SER A 250 5.86 33.16 4.67
CA SER A 250 7.25 32.70 4.79
C SER A 250 7.88 32.55 3.41
N THR A 251 9.18 32.80 3.33
CA THR A 251 9.92 32.66 2.07
C THR A 251 10.37 31.21 1.89
N VAL A 252 10.17 30.67 0.69
CA VAL A 252 10.64 29.34 0.30
C VAL A 252 11.27 29.43 -1.09
N PHE A 253 12.33 28.66 -1.31
CA PHE A 253 13.00 28.58 -2.60
C PHE A 253 12.53 27.34 -3.34
N THR A 254 12.10 27.52 -4.59
CA THR A 254 11.70 26.42 -5.48
C THR A 254 12.49 26.51 -6.79
N ARG A 255 12.19 25.65 -7.77
CA ARG A 255 12.76 25.78 -9.13
C ARG A 255 12.43 27.13 -9.80
N TYR A 256 11.32 27.78 -9.43
CA TYR A 256 10.99 29.14 -9.89
C TYR A 256 11.75 30.25 -9.15
N GLY A 257 12.67 29.91 -8.25
CA GLY A 257 13.39 30.88 -7.42
C GLY A 257 12.64 31.23 -6.14
N LYS A 258 12.58 32.53 -5.82
CA LYS A 258 12.00 33.03 -4.57
C LYS A 258 10.47 32.98 -4.60
N CYS A 259 9.88 32.18 -3.73
CA CYS A 259 8.44 32.02 -3.57
C CYS A 259 7.98 32.32 -2.14
N TYR A 260 6.67 32.45 -1.97
CA TYR A 260 6.06 32.83 -0.70
C TYR A 260 4.95 31.86 -0.30
N MET A 261 4.98 31.41 0.95
CA MET A 261 4.00 30.48 1.52
C MET A 261 3.12 31.19 2.53
N PHE A 262 1.83 31.24 2.26
CA PHE A 262 0.84 31.64 3.26
C PHE A 262 0.56 30.47 4.20
N ASN A 263 0.47 30.75 5.51
CA ASN A 263 0.12 29.77 6.54
C ASN A 263 1.06 28.56 6.60
N ALA A 264 2.38 28.78 6.51
CA ALA A 264 3.37 27.72 6.70
C ALA A 264 3.37 27.19 8.15
N ALA A 265 3.71 25.90 8.32
CA ALA A 265 3.94 25.32 9.65
C ALA A 265 5.31 25.75 10.18
N GLU A 266 5.32 26.71 11.10
CA GLU A 266 6.51 27.18 11.79
C GLU A 266 6.37 26.96 13.31
N GLU A 267 7.46 26.59 13.97
CA GLU A 267 7.50 26.40 15.42
C GLU A 267 7.08 27.70 16.14
N GLY A 268 6.06 27.61 17.00
CA GLY A 268 5.53 28.74 17.75
C GLY A 268 4.43 29.55 17.07
N LYS A 269 4.07 29.27 15.80
CA LYS A 269 2.89 29.85 15.13
C LYS A 269 1.73 28.86 15.07
N THR A 270 0.55 29.28 15.50
CA THR A 270 -0.68 28.48 15.36
C THR A 270 -1.16 28.50 13.92
N LEU A 271 -1.49 27.32 13.38
CA LEU A 271 -2.09 27.20 12.05
C LEU A 271 -3.40 27.98 11.98
N ARG A 272 -3.59 28.75 10.90
CA ARG A 272 -4.83 29.48 10.66
C ARG A 272 -5.94 28.54 10.26
N THR A 273 -7.13 28.79 10.77
CA THR A 273 -8.33 27.97 10.57
C THR A 273 -9.48 28.80 10.00
N THR A 274 -10.40 28.11 9.32
CA THR A 274 -11.67 28.70 8.87
C THR A 274 -12.86 28.05 9.57
N MET A 275 -13.89 28.88 9.81
CA MET A 275 -15.14 28.51 10.47
C MET A 275 -16.35 28.57 9.55
N LYS A 276 -16.17 28.98 8.29
CA LYS A 276 -17.25 29.13 7.29
C LYS A 276 -16.67 28.94 5.89
N GLY A 277 -17.46 28.36 4.99
CA GLY A 277 -17.15 28.30 3.56
C GLY A 277 -17.41 29.63 2.85
N GLY A 278 -16.99 29.71 1.59
CA GLY A 278 -17.21 30.85 0.70
C GLY A 278 -16.06 31.87 0.65
N THR A 279 -16.06 32.68 -0.41
CA THR A 279 -14.96 33.60 -0.79
C THR A 279 -14.52 34.55 0.32
N GLY A 280 -15.46 35.13 1.08
CA GLY A 280 -15.14 36.06 2.17
C GLY A 280 -14.47 35.44 3.40
N ASN A 281 -14.45 34.11 3.52
CA ASN A 281 -13.87 33.37 4.65
C ASN A 281 -12.53 32.70 4.31
N GLY A 282 -11.98 32.99 3.13
CA GLY A 282 -10.71 32.47 2.64
C GLY A 282 -9.60 33.52 2.65
N LEU A 283 -8.58 33.25 1.81
CA LEU A 283 -7.50 34.16 1.47
C LEU A 283 -7.84 34.88 0.15
N GLU A 284 -7.92 36.21 0.19
CA GLU A 284 -8.07 37.10 -0.97
C GLU A 284 -6.77 37.91 -1.10
N ILE A 285 -6.05 37.77 -2.22
CA ILE A 285 -4.85 38.56 -2.50
C ILE A 285 -4.93 39.23 -3.86
N MET A 286 -4.42 40.46 -3.93
CA MET A 286 -4.23 41.21 -5.16
C MET A 286 -2.73 41.36 -5.40
N LEU A 287 -2.25 40.82 -6.51
CA LEU A 287 -0.83 40.80 -6.85
C LEU A 287 -0.54 41.59 -8.12
N ASP A 288 0.61 42.26 -8.13
CA ASP A 288 1.28 42.83 -9.29
C ASP A 288 2.42 41.89 -9.69
N ILE A 289 2.36 41.28 -10.88
CA ILE A 289 3.41 40.36 -11.34
C ILE A 289 4.65 41.08 -11.86
N GLN A 290 4.58 42.39 -12.15
CA GLN A 290 5.72 43.19 -12.62
C GLN A 290 6.36 42.67 -13.92
N GLN A 291 5.60 42.51 -15.00
CA GLN A 291 6.12 42.07 -16.31
C GLN A 291 7.23 42.98 -16.86
N ASP A 292 7.31 44.23 -16.39
CA ASP A 292 8.38 45.14 -16.76
C ASP A 292 9.77 44.72 -16.25
N GLU A 293 9.83 43.89 -15.20
CA GLU A 293 11.03 43.31 -14.61
C GLU A 293 11.38 41.91 -15.18
N TYR A 294 10.59 41.38 -16.12
CA TYR A 294 10.81 40.04 -16.65
C TYR A 294 12.07 39.97 -17.51
N LEU A 295 12.76 38.82 -17.45
CA LEU A 295 13.88 38.55 -18.33
C LEU A 295 13.40 38.42 -19.79
N PRO A 296 14.09 39.06 -20.76
CA PRO A 296 13.75 38.91 -22.17
C PRO A 296 14.08 37.48 -22.64
N VAL A 297 13.07 36.78 -23.15
CA VAL A 297 13.21 35.41 -23.67
C VAL A 297 13.50 35.46 -25.18
N TRP A 298 14.57 34.78 -25.61
CA TRP A 298 15.07 34.84 -26.99
C TRP A 298 15.48 33.45 -27.54
N GLY A 299 15.31 32.38 -26.75
CA GLY A 299 15.56 31.00 -27.15
C GLY A 299 14.80 30.03 -26.25
N GLU A 300 14.65 28.79 -26.71
CA GLU A 300 14.08 27.69 -25.92
C GLU A 300 15.14 27.16 -24.96
N THR A 301 15.09 27.60 -23.70
CA THR A 301 15.74 26.89 -22.58
C THR A 301 14.65 26.36 -21.67
N GLU A 302 14.89 25.23 -21.01
CA GLU A 302 13.89 24.60 -20.12
C GLU A 302 13.42 25.54 -18.99
N GLU A 303 14.23 26.55 -18.65
CA GLU A 303 13.94 27.51 -17.57
C GLU A 303 13.31 28.84 -18.04
N THR A 304 13.24 29.12 -19.34
CA THR A 304 12.62 30.38 -19.83
C THR A 304 11.12 30.21 -20.02
N ALA A 305 10.36 30.71 -19.04
CA ALA A 305 8.90 30.74 -19.12
C ALA A 305 8.43 31.78 -20.15
N PHE A 306 7.79 31.33 -21.23
CA PHE A 306 7.01 32.20 -22.14
C PHE A 306 5.72 32.75 -21.49
N GLU A 307 5.41 32.28 -20.27
CA GLU A 307 4.17 32.53 -19.56
C GLU A 307 4.31 33.72 -18.60
N ALA A 308 3.37 34.67 -18.68
CA ALA A 308 3.21 35.71 -17.67
C ALA A 308 2.11 35.34 -16.67
N GLY A 309 2.41 35.48 -15.38
CA GLY A 309 1.51 35.11 -14.30
C GLY A 309 2.26 34.57 -13.08
N VAL A 310 1.50 33.92 -12.20
CA VAL A 310 2.05 33.24 -11.02
C VAL A 310 1.64 31.77 -11.01
N ARG A 311 2.51 30.92 -10.47
CA ARG A 311 2.21 29.51 -10.18
C ARG A 311 1.85 29.37 -8.72
N VAL A 312 0.76 28.67 -8.46
CA VAL A 312 0.20 28.49 -7.11
C VAL A 312 0.06 27.00 -6.81
N GLN A 313 0.49 26.60 -5.62
CA GLN A 313 0.25 25.27 -5.10
C GLN A 313 -0.45 25.36 -3.75
N ILE A 314 -1.53 24.58 -3.61
CA ILE A 314 -2.26 24.40 -2.35
C ILE A 314 -1.91 23.01 -1.84
N HIS A 315 -1.34 22.93 -0.64
CA HIS A 315 -0.84 21.68 -0.09
C HIS A 315 -1.00 21.60 1.42
N SER A 316 -0.80 20.41 1.97
CA SER A 316 -0.78 20.19 3.42
C SER A 316 0.49 20.81 4.01
N HIS A 317 0.41 21.24 5.27
CA HIS A 317 1.57 21.79 5.99
C HIS A 317 2.70 20.80 6.19
N ALA A 318 2.40 19.50 6.17
CA ALA A 318 3.39 18.43 6.27
C ALA A 318 4.16 18.19 4.96
N GLU A 319 3.73 18.82 3.85
CA GLU A 319 4.27 18.60 2.52
C GLU A 319 5.10 19.81 2.06
N PRO A 320 6.35 19.64 1.60
CA PRO A 320 7.12 20.73 1.00
C PRO A 320 6.55 21.13 -0.38
N PRO A 321 6.67 22.41 -0.79
CA PRO A 321 6.14 22.87 -2.06
C PRO A 321 6.95 22.32 -3.25
N PHE A 322 6.23 21.79 -4.23
CA PHE A 322 6.75 21.23 -5.49
C PHE A 322 6.01 21.86 -6.69
N VAL A 323 6.12 23.20 -6.76
CA VAL A 323 5.25 24.06 -7.60
C VAL A 323 5.40 23.83 -9.10
N HIS A 324 6.57 23.39 -9.57
CA HIS A 324 6.84 23.19 -11.00
C HIS A 324 6.05 22.03 -11.63
N GLU A 325 5.66 21.03 -10.85
CA GLU A 325 4.82 19.92 -11.34
C GLU A 325 3.39 19.97 -10.79
N LEU A 326 3.22 20.35 -9.51
CA LEU A 326 1.91 20.29 -8.84
C LEU A 326 1.18 21.65 -8.79
N GLY A 327 1.85 22.72 -9.21
CA GLY A 327 1.30 24.08 -9.21
C GLY A 327 0.41 24.36 -10.42
N PHE A 328 -0.70 25.07 -10.19
CA PHE A 328 -1.56 25.59 -11.24
C PHE A 328 -1.21 27.05 -11.56
N GLY A 329 -1.40 27.46 -12.81
CA GLY A 329 -1.15 28.84 -13.25
C GLY A 329 -2.33 29.77 -12.96
N VAL A 330 -2.03 31.01 -12.57
CA VAL A 330 -2.99 32.09 -12.38
C VAL A 330 -2.57 33.26 -13.27
N ALA A 331 -3.48 33.68 -14.15
CA ALA A 331 -3.22 34.68 -15.17
C ALA A 331 -3.46 36.12 -14.68
N PRO A 332 -2.67 37.10 -15.14
CA PRO A 332 -2.98 38.53 -14.98
C PRO A 332 -4.26 38.94 -15.74
N GLY A 333 -4.91 39.99 -15.27
CA GLY A 333 -6.17 40.50 -15.83
C GLY A 333 -7.42 39.72 -15.41
N PHE A 334 -7.27 38.77 -14.49
CA PHE A 334 -8.36 37.97 -13.96
C PHE A 334 -8.36 37.94 -12.43
N GLN A 335 -9.56 37.81 -11.87
CA GLN A 335 -9.80 37.37 -10.52
C GLN A 335 -10.14 35.88 -10.57
N THR A 336 -9.27 35.05 -10.01
CA THR A 336 -9.37 33.60 -10.00
C THR A 336 -9.89 33.13 -8.65
N PHE A 337 -11.04 32.47 -8.67
CA PHE A 337 -11.64 31.80 -7.52
C PHE A 337 -11.22 30.34 -7.51
N VAL A 338 -10.63 29.91 -6.40
CA VAL A 338 -10.20 28.54 -6.15
C VAL A 338 -11.02 28.01 -4.98
N ALA A 339 -12.09 27.31 -5.31
CA ALA A 339 -12.89 26.58 -4.33
C ALA A 339 -12.15 25.29 -3.99
N THR A 340 -11.89 25.07 -2.69
CA THR A 340 -11.12 23.93 -2.19
C THR A 340 -11.97 23.02 -1.32
N GLN A 341 -11.65 21.73 -1.35
CA GLN A 341 -12.23 20.72 -0.48
C GLN A 341 -11.12 19.83 0.10
N GLU A 342 -11.09 19.66 1.42
CA GLU A 342 -10.12 18.79 2.10
C GLU A 342 -10.51 17.32 1.91
N GLN A 343 -9.55 16.52 1.46
CA GLN A 343 -9.67 15.07 1.31
C GLN A 343 -8.61 14.39 2.19
N ARG A 344 -9.04 13.48 3.05
CA ARG A 344 -8.17 12.66 3.90
C ARG A 344 -8.11 11.26 3.33
N LEU A 345 -6.94 10.84 2.88
CA LEU A 345 -6.73 9.55 2.26
C LEU A 345 -5.96 8.64 3.21
N THR A 346 -6.53 7.46 3.46
CA THR A 346 -5.91 6.39 4.25
C THR A 346 -5.72 5.15 3.39
N TYR A 347 -4.48 4.75 3.19
CA TYR A 347 -4.08 3.57 2.43
C TYR A 347 -3.67 2.42 3.34
N LEU A 348 -3.70 1.20 2.81
CA LEU A 348 -3.25 0.02 3.53
C LEU A 348 -1.79 -0.34 3.20
N PRO A 349 -1.02 -0.80 4.20
CA PRO A 349 0.35 -1.25 3.97
C PRO A 349 0.39 -2.63 3.29
N PRO A 350 1.56 -3.05 2.78
CA PRO A 350 1.77 -4.42 2.31
C PRO A 350 1.38 -5.45 3.38
N PRO A 351 0.74 -6.59 3.00
CA PRO A 351 0.44 -7.09 1.65
C PRO A 351 -0.86 -6.58 1.01
N TRP A 352 -1.69 -5.78 1.69
CA TRP A 352 -2.97 -5.31 1.16
C TRP A 352 -2.85 -4.11 0.20
N GLY A 353 -1.76 -3.35 0.32
CA GLY A 353 -1.45 -2.21 -0.54
C GLY A 353 0.05 -1.94 -0.53
N GLU A 354 0.45 -0.75 -0.96
CA GLU A 354 1.87 -0.42 -1.14
C GLU A 354 2.34 0.79 -0.32
N CYS A 355 1.53 1.26 0.64
CA CYS A 355 1.85 2.49 1.36
C CYS A 355 3.02 2.34 2.34
N VAL A 356 3.67 3.47 2.64
CA VAL A 356 4.77 3.58 3.60
C VAL A 356 4.31 4.34 4.85
N SER A 357 4.60 3.81 6.03
CA SER A 357 4.24 4.43 7.32
C SER A 357 5.46 4.88 8.15
N ARG A 358 6.68 4.79 7.60
CA ARG A 358 7.91 5.15 8.31
C ARG A 358 8.03 6.68 8.46
N ALA A 359 8.33 7.15 9.67
CA ALA A 359 8.99 8.43 9.87
C ALA A 359 10.41 8.32 9.29
N LEU A 360 10.86 9.29 8.51
CA LEU A 360 12.23 9.29 8.01
C LEU A 360 13.16 9.61 9.17
N ASP A 361 13.66 8.58 9.85
CA ASP A 361 14.60 8.73 10.99
C ASP A 361 15.99 9.30 10.57
N SER A 362 16.18 9.66 9.30
CA SER A 362 17.45 10.18 8.77
C SER A 362 17.30 11.04 7.50
N GLY A 363 16.18 11.74 7.34
CA GLY A 363 15.89 12.58 6.16
C GLY A 363 16.04 14.08 6.40
N PHE A 364 16.03 14.87 5.33
CA PHE A 364 15.99 16.34 5.41
C PHE A 364 14.64 16.88 5.93
N PHE A 365 13.60 16.05 5.91
CA PHE A 365 12.24 16.42 6.29
C PHE A 365 11.75 15.55 7.45
N GLN A 366 11.01 16.16 8.40
CA GLN A 366 10.48 15.46 9.58
C GLN A 366 9.34 14.49 9.23
N VAL A 367 8.53 14.82 8.23
CA VAL A 367 7.36 14.03 7.82
C VAL A 367 7.58 13.50 6.40
N TYR A 368 7.31 12.21 6.22
CA TYR A 368 7.36 11.60 4.90
C TYR A 368 6.18 12.06 4.04
N SER A 369 6.50 12.62 2.87
CA SER A 369 5.56 12.87 1.79
C SER A 369 6.19 12.43 0.47
N VAL A 370 5.35 12.24 -0.55
CA VAL A 370 5.83 11.87 -1.90
C VAL A 370 6.77 12.94 -2.45
N THR A 371 6.45 14.21 -2.25
CA THR A 371 7.30 15.35 -2.68
C THR A 371 8.58 15.46 -1.87
N ALA A 372 8.56 15.26 -0.56
CA ALA A 372 9.77 15.22 0.26
C ALA A 372 10.73 14.12 -0.21
N CYS A 373 10.20 12.91 -0.47
CA CYS A 373 10.96 11.80 -1.02
C CYS A 373 11.61 12.13 -2.37
N ARG A 374 10.87 12.79 -3.26
CA ARG A 374 11.38 13.19 -4.58
C ARG A 374 12.47 14.24 -4.48
N ILE A 375 12.26 15.29 -3.70
CA ILE A 375 13.27 16.34 -3.46
C ILE A 375 14.54 15.73 -2.88
N GLU A 376 14.42 14.84 -1.89
CA GLU A 376 15.56 14.15 -1.30
C GLU A 376 16.30 13.28 -2.31
N CYS A 377 15.58 12.56 -3.17
CA CYS A 377 16.18 11.72 -4.19
C CYS A 377 16.91 12.54 -5.27
N GLU A 378 16.28 13.62 -5.76
CA GLU A 378 16.90 14.58 -6.68
C GLU A 378 18.14 15.22 -6.06
N THR A 379 18.06 15.63 -4.80
CA THR A 379 19.17 16.24 -4.07
C THR A 379 20.34 15.27 -3.96
N ARG A 380 20.09 14.02 -3.54
CA ARG A 380 21.13 13.00 -3.42
C ARG A 380 21.79 12.73 -4.76
N TYR A 381 21.01 12.57 -5.82
CA TYR A 381 21.51 12.32 -7.16
C TYR A 381 22.41 13.45 -7.68
N ILE A 382 22.01 14.70 -7.46
CA ILE A 382 22.79 15.87 -7.90
C ILE A 382 24.05 16.06 -7.05
N VAL A 383 23.98 15.81 -5.75
CA VAL A 383 25.16 15.85 -4.87
C VAL A 383 26.15 14.75 -5.26
N GLU A 384 25.70 13.53 -5.57
CA GLU A 384 26.56 12.43 -5.99
C GLU A 384 27.22 12.66 -7.36
N ASN A 385 26.50 13.25 -8.32
CA ASN A 385 27.00 13.43 -9.69
C ASN A 385 27.75 14.76 -9.90
N CYS A 386 27.29 15.85 -9.27
CA CYS A 386 27.81 17.20 -9.50
C CYS A 386 28.55 17.80 -8.27
N ASN A 387 28.57 17.11 -7.11
CA ASN A 387 29.20 17.57 -5.86
C ASN A 387 28.72 18.95 -5.36
N CYS A 388 27.51 19.35 -5.77
CA CYS A 388 26.88 20.61 -5.40
C CYS A 388 25.37 20.39 -5.26
N ARG A 389 24.65 21.38 -4.75
CA ARG A 389 23.19 21.36 -4.71
C ARG A 389 22.59 22.65 -5.30
N MET A 390 21.37 22.54 -5.79
CA MET A 390 20.60 23.69 -6.24
C MET A 390 20.04 24.49 -5.05
N VAL A 391 19.63 25.74 -5.28
CA VAL A 391 19.17 26.64 -4.22
C VAL A 391 17.95 26.11 -3.45
N HIS A 392 17.04 25.42 -4.14
CA HIS A 392 15.83 24.86 -3.55
C HIS A 392 16.04 23.49 -2.88
N MET A 393 17.21 22.87 -3.04
CA MET A 393 17.51 21.56 -2.49
C MET A 393 17.99 21.70 -1.04
N PRO A 394 17.49 20.87 -0.11
CA PRO A 394 17.95 20.88 1.28
C PRO A 394 19.37 20.31 1.42
N GLY A 395 19.96 20.48 2.61
CA GLY A 395 21.25 19.91 3.00
C GLY A 395 22.41 20.90 3.05
N ASP A 396 23.58 20.40 3.45
CA ASP A 396 24.76 21.22 3.78
C ASP A 396 25.79 21.30 2.63
N SER A 397 25.57 20.59 1.53
CA SER A 397 26.42 20.66 0.34
C SER A 397 26.50 22.10 -0.20
N PRO A 398 27.63 22.50 -0.84
CA PRO A 398 27.76 23.84 -1.39
C PRO A 398 26.77 24.07 -2.54
N TYR A 399 26.35 25.32 -2.72
CA TYR A 399 25.53 25.71 -3.87
C TYR A 399 26.32 25.55 -5.18
N CYS A 400 25.64 25.07 -6.22
CA CYS A 400 26.22 24.98 -7.56
C CYS A 400 26.57 26.37 -8.10
N THR A 401 27.64 26.49 -8.88
CA THR A 401 27.92 27.73 -9.63
C THR A 401 27.03 27.83 -10.89
N PRO A 402 26.87 29.02 -11.51
CA PRO A 402 26.13 29.14 -12.77
C PRO A 402 26.63 28.22 -13.89
N GLU A 403 27.93 27.94 -13.94
CA GLU A 403 28.52 27.00 -14.90
C GLU A 403 28.12 25.55 -14.57
N GLN A 404 28.23 25.14 -13.30
CA GLN A 404 27.79 23.81 -12.85
C GLN A 404 26.29 23.58 -13.04
N TYR A 405 25.48 24.64 -12.88
CA TYR A 405 24.04 24.60 -13.14
C TYR A 405 23.75 24.13 -14.56
N LYS A 406 24.32 24.83 -15.55
CA LYS A 406 24.08 24.59 -16.97
C LYS A 406 24.78 23.34 -17.50
N ASP A 407 26.02 23.10 -17.07
CA ASP A 407 26.86 22.05 -17.65
C ASP A 407 26.67 20.68 -16.97
N CYS A 408 26.18 20.65 -15.71
CA CYS A 408 26.01 19.41 -14.94
C CYS A 408 24.58 19.24 -14.40
N ALA A 409 24.10 20.18 -13.58
CA ALA A 409 22.93 19.95 -12.76
C ALA A 409 21.61 19.86 -13.57
N GLU A 410 21.40 20.76 -14.53
CA GLU A 410 20.26 20.74 -15.45
C GLU A 410 20.25 19.45 -16.32
N PRO A 411 21.32 19.11 -17.07
CA PRO A 411 21.37 17.84 -17.80
C PRO A 411 21.21 16.60 -16.93
N ALA A 412 21.74 16.60 -15.71
CA ALA A 412 21.62 15.48 -14.78
C ALA A 412 20.17 15.28 -14.31
N LEU A 413 19.44 16.36 -13.98
CA LEU A 413 18.02 16.27 -13.66
C LEU A 413 17.19 15.81 -14.88
N ALA A 414 17.48 16.34 -16.06
CA ALA A 414 16.83 15.91 -17.30
C ALA A 414 17.07 14.41 -17.56
N ALA A 415 18.30 13.93 -17.39
CA ALA A 415 18.65 12.51 -17.50
C ALA A 415 17.93 11.65 -16.46
N LEU A 416 17.83 12.12 -15.19
CA LEU A 416 17.11 11.40 -14.13
C LEU A 416 15.63 11.19 -14.47
N SER A 417 15.01 12.18 -15.11
CA SER A 417 13.61 12.12 -15.56
C SER A 417 13.39 11.27 -16.81
N ALA A 418 14.38 11.23 -17.72
CA ALA A 418 14.30 10.52 -19.00
C ALA A 418 14.61 9.01 -18.88
N VAL A 419 15.35 8.60 -17.85
CA VAL A 419 15.61 7.18 -17.59
C VAL A 419 14.34 6.56 -16.99
N GLU A 420 13.54 5.91 -17.85
CA GLU A 420 12.45 5.00 -17.46
C GLU A 420 13.03 3.87 -16.60
N GLY A 421 13.00 4.06 -15.28
CA GLY A 421 13.54 3.11 -14.28
C GLY A 421 14.57 3.67 -13.30
N SER A 422 14.76 5.00 -13.21
CA SER A 422 15.71 5.60 -12.28
C SER A 422 15.35 5.38 -10.80
N ASN A 423 16.38 5.32 -9.95
CA ASN A 423 16.42 4.95 -8.52
C ASN A 423 15.47 5.68 -7.54
N CYS A 424 14.56 6.54 -8.02
CA CYS A 424 13.69 7.39 -7.20
C CYS A 424 12.23 6.88 -7.16
N VAL A 425 12.01 5.66 -6.66
CA VAL A 425 10.66 5.12 -6.46
C VAL A 425 10.08 5.64 -5.14
N CYS A 426 9.30 6.72 -5.21
CA CYS A 426 8.59 7.29 -4.07
C CYS A 426 7.17 6.73 -3.98
N ARG A 427 6.89 6.00 -2.90
CA ARG A 427 5.56 5.43 -2.64
C ARG A 427 4.70 6.39 -1.83
N ASN A 428 3.39 6.22 -1.87
CA ASN A 428 2.49 7.07 -1.11
C ASN A 428 2.57 6.76 0.39
N PRO A 429 2.51 7.78 1.27
CA PRO A 429 2.32 7.57 2.69
C PRO A 429 0.96 6.91 2.97
N CYS A 430 0.86 6.16 4.06
CA CYS A 430 -0.41 5.55 4.44
C CYS A 430 -1.48 6.57 4.83
N ASN A 431 -1.07 7.72 5.37
CA ASN A 431 -1.96 8.83 5.71
C ASN A 431 -1.52 10.06 4.93
N MET A 432 -2.43 10.66 4.16
CA MET A 432 -2.17 11.96 3.52
C MET A 432 -3.43 12.81 3.43
N THR A 433 -3.21 14.12 3.39
CA THR A 433 -4.27 15.10 3.14
C THR A 433 -4.03 15.72 1.78
N ARG A 434 -5.07 15.73 0.94
CA ARG A 434 -5.08 16.33 -0.39
C ARG A 434 -6.15 17.41 -0.42
N TYR A 435 -5.92 18.47 -1.18
CA TYR A 435 -6.93 19.49 -1.45
C TYR A 435 -7.42 19.36 -2.89
N ASN A 436 -8.67 18.98 -3.05
CA ASN A 436 -9.32 19.09 -4.34
C ASN A 436 -9.61 20.57 -4.64
N LYS A 437 -9.53 20.97 -5.91
CA LYS A 437 -9.65 22.37 -6.31
C LYS A 437 -10.51 22.52 -7.55
N GLU A 438 -11.44 23.45 -7.50
CA GLU A 438 -12.24 23.89 -8.63
C GLU A 438 -11.91 25.36 -8.94
N LEU A 439 -11.54 25.63 -10.18
CA LEU A 439 -11.10 26.96 -10.62
C LEU A 439 -12.21 27.63 -11.44
N SER A 440 -12.49 28.88 -11.11
CA SER A 440 -13.29 29.77 -11.96
C SER A 440 -12.65 31.16 -12.01
N MET A 441 -12.95 31.92 -13.06
CA MET A 441 -12.29 33.21 -13.29
C MET A 441 -13.26 34.25 -13.84
N VAL A 442 -13.04 35.50 -13.41
CA VAL A 442 -13.73 36.68 -13.94
C VAL A 442 -12.71 37.75 -14.32
N LYS A 443 -13.05 38.60 -15.29
CA LYS A 443 -12.14 39.65 -15.76
C LYS A 443 -12.01 40.78 -14.73
N ILE A 444 -10.79 41.24 -14.49
CA ILE A 444 -10.46 42.45 -13.73
C ILE A 444 -9.48 43.32 -14.53
N PRO A 445 -9.65 44.65 -14.58
CA PRO A 445 -10.74 45.44 -14.01
C PRO A 445 -12.00 45.49 -14.88
N SER A 446 -13.11 45.89 -14.24
CA SER A 446 -14.30 46.39 -14.95
C SER A 446 -14.03 47.78 -15.53
N LYS A 447 -14.79 48.19 -16.56
CA LYS A 447 -14.63 49.51 -17.19
C LYS A 447 -14.70 50.68 -16.20
N THR A 448 -15.46 50.54 -15.12
CA THR A 448 -15.60 51.58 -14.09
C THR A 448 -14.48 51.54 -13.05
N SER A 449 -13.99 50.34 -12.70
CA SER A 449 -12.91 50.16 -11.72
C SER A 449 -11.52 50.43 -12.30
N ALA A 450 -11.35 50.34 -13.62
CA ALA A 450 -10.08 50.62 -14.30
C ALA A 450 -9.50 51.99 -13.89
N ARG A 451 -10.29 53.06 -14.06
CA ARG A 451 -9.87 54.43 -13.70
C ARG A 451 -9.53 54.61 -12.22
N TYR A 452 -10.21 53.87 -11.35
CA TYR A 452 -9.92 53.91 -9.92
C TYR A 452 -8.57 53.27 -9.61
N LEU A 453 -8.28 52.09 -10.18
CA LEU A 453 -7.01 51.40 -9.99
C LEU A 453 -5.84 52.18 -10.60
N GLU A 454 -6.03 52.81 -11.76
CA GLU A 454 -5.03 53.70 -12.35
C GLU A 454 -4.62 54.80 -11.38
N LYS A 455 -5.59 55.50 -10.79
CA LYS A 455 -5.33 56.59 -9.85
C LYS A 455 -4.76 56.08 -8.52
N LYS A 456 -5.20 54.92 -8.04
CA LYS A 456 -4.76 54.34 -6.77
C LYS A 456 -3.31 53.88 -6.84
N PHE A 457 -2.91 53.23 -7.93
CA PHE A 457 -1.56 52.66 -8.09
C PHE A 457 -0.62 53.50 -8.95
N ASN A 458 -1.12 54.60 -9.54
CA ASN A 458 -0.36 55.47 -10.46
C ASN A 458 0.24 54.69 -11.64
N LYS A 459 -0.56 53.83 -12.26
CA LYS A 459 -0.20 52.98 -13.42
C LYS A 459 -1.24 53.15 -14.53
N SER A 460 -0.88 52.82 -15.77
CA SER A 460 -1.79 52.90 -16.92
C SER A 460 -2.80 51.75 -16.95
N GLU A 461 -3.97 51.96 -17.55
CA GLU A 461 -5.01 50.92 -17.73
C GLU A 461 -4.46 49.64 -18.38
N LYS A 462 -3.56 49.80 -19.35
CA LYS A 462 -2.87 48.67 -19.99
C LYS A 462 -2.01 47.91 -18.98
N TYR A 463 -1.22 48.62 -18.18
CA TYR A 463 -0.41 47.99 -17.14
C TYR A 463 -1.26 47.21 -16.13
N ILE A 464 -2.40 47.79 -15.72
CA ILE A 464 -3.32 47.14 -14.78
C ILE A 464 -3.85 45.82 -15.37
N THR A 465 -4.27 45.84 -16.63
CA THR A 465 -4.80 44.63 -17.30
C THR A 465 -3.73 43.56 -17.50
N ASP A 466 -2.51 43.97 -17.81
CA ASP A 466 -1.42 43.05 -18.12
C ASP A 466 -0.70 42.54 -16.85
N ASN A 467 -0.75 43.25 -15.71
CA ASN A 467 0.06 42.90 -14.53
C ASN A 467 -0.73 42.54 -13.26
N ILE A 468 -1.95 43.05 -13.09
CA ILE A 468 -2.70 42.82 -11.86
C ILE A 468 -3.52 41.54 -11.97
N LEU A 469 -3.42 40.68 -10.96
CA LEU A 469 -4.32 39.55 -10.75
C LEU A 469 -4.89 39.58 -9.34
N VAL A 470 -6.04 38.93 -9.17
CA VAL A 470 -6.62 38.66 -7.86
C VAL A 470 -6.78 37.15 -7.71
N LEU A 471 -6.38 36.61 -6.57
CA LEU A 471 -6.51 35.20 -6.24
C LEU A 471 -7.32 35.06 -4.96
N ASP A 472 -8.41 34.30 -5.05
CA ASP A 472 -9.28 33.95 -3.95
C ASP A 472 -9.22 32.44 -3.68
N VAL A 473 -8.65 32.04 -2.55
CA VAL A 473 -8.60 30.63 -2.11
C VAL A 473 -9.50 30.46 -0.90
N PHE A 474 -10.52 29.61 -1.01
CA PHE A 474 -11.49 29.38 0.06
C PHE A 474 -12.00 27.94 0.05
N PHE A 475 -12.62 27.50 1.15
CA PHE A 475 -13.33 26.23 1.18
C PHE A 475 -14.75 26.38 0.65
N GLU A 476 -15.20 25.46 -0.20
CA GLU A 476 -16.58 25.44 -0.70
C GLU A 476 -17.58 25.30 0.45
N ALA A 477 -17.36 24.29 1.29
CA ALA A 477 -18.12 24.00 2.50
C ALA A 477 -17.16 23.54 3.60
N LEU A 478 -17.62 23.56 4.86
CA LEU A 478 -16.86 23.02 5.99
C LEU A 478 -17.08 21.51 6.14
N ASN A 479 -16.80 20.79 5.07
CA ASN A 479 -16.77 19.34 5.10
C ASN A 479 -15.42 18.85 4.60
N TYR A 480 -15.03 17.67 5.08
CA TYR A 480 -13.91 16.93 4.53
C TYR A 480 -14.40 15.58 4.05
N GLU A 481 -13.79 15.10 2.99
CA GLU A 481 -14.04 13.78 2.43
C GLU A 481 -12.97 12.82 2.92
N THR A 482 -13.38 11.75 3.59
CA THR A 482 -12.47 10.70 4.04
C THR A 482 -12.58 9.51 3.10
N ILE A 483 -11.45 9.18 2.44
CA ILE A 483 -11.31 8.05 1.51
C ILE A 483 -10.37 7.03 2.15
N GLU A 484 -10.93 5.92 2.63
CA GLU A 484 -10.16 4.89 3.33
C GLU A 484 -10.18 3.56 2.58
N GLN A 485 -9.01 2.96 2.40
CA GLN A 485 -8.90 1.56 2.01
C GLN A 485 -9.13 0.66 3.23
N LYS A 486 -10.09 -0.26 3.12
CA LYS A 486 -10.40 -1.26 4.14
C LYS A 486 -10.20 -2.66 3.59
N LYS A 487 -9.81 -3.57 4.47
CA LYS A 487 -9.68 -5.00 4.16
C LYS A 487 -11.08 -5.52 3.82
N ALA A 488 -11.27 -6.06 2.62
CA ALA A 488 -12.56 -6.61 2.20
C ALA A 488 -12.82 -7.97 2.85
N TYR A 489 -11.76 -8.69 3.20
CA TYR A 489 -11.86 -10.00 3.82
C TYR A 489 -10.83 -10.17 4.93
N GLU A 490 -11.32 -10.36 6.15
CA GLU A 490 -10.49 -10.55 7.35
C GLU A 490 -10.44 -12.02 7.75
N VAL A 491 -9.51 -12.37 8.64
CA VAL A 491 -9.37 -13.73 9.19
C VAL A 491 -10.67 -14.21 9.83
N ALA A 492 -11.40 -13.32 10.50
CA ALA A 492 -12.72 -13.63 11.07
C ALA A 492 -13.74 -14.05 9.99
N GLY A 493 -13.72 -13.38 8.83
CA GLY A 493 -14.57 -13.74 7.69
C GLY A 493 -14.19 -15.10 7.10
N LEU A 494 -12.89 -15.37 6.95
CA LEU A 494 -12.39 -16.68 6.49
C LEU A 494 -12.83 -17.83 7.39
N LEU A 495 -12.65 -17.68 8.70
CA LEU A 495 -13.05 -18.71 9.67
C LEU A 495 -14.57 -18.90 9.71
N GLY A 496 -15.33 -17.80 9.56
CA GLY A 496 -16.79 -17.84 9.46
C GLY A 496 -17.28 -18.62 8.24
N ASP A 497 -16.71 -18.36 7.06
CA ASP A 497 -17.11 -19.01 5.82
C ASP A 497 -16.70 -20.49 5.79
N ILE A 498 -15.47 -20.83 6.18
CA ILE A 498 -15.00 -22.22 6.25
C ILE A 498 -15.78 -22.99 7.31
N GLY A 499 -15.97 -22.40 8.50
CA GLY A 499 -16.74 -23.00 9.59
C GLY A 499 -18.19 -23.24 9.22
N GLY A 500 -18.83 -22.27 8.54
CA GLY A 500 -20.19 -22.38 8.05
C GLY A 500 -20.36 -23.49 7.00
N GLN A 501 -19.42 -23.58 6.04
CA GLN A 501 -19.43 -24.65 5.03
C GLN A 501 -19.16 -26.03 5.64
N MET A 502 -18.21 -26.13 6.57
CA MET A 502 -17.90 -27.37 7.28
C MET A 502 -19.11 -27.87 8.09
N GLY A 503 -19.83 -26.95 8.73
CA GLY A 503 -21.09 -27.23 9.42
C GLY A 503 -22.23 -27.62 8.47
N LEU A 504 -22.30 -27.03 7.28
CA LEU A 504 -23.36 -27.32 6.30
C LEU A 504 -23.19 -28.67 5.59
N PHE A 505 -21.98 -28.98 5.11
CA PHE A 505 -21.75 -30.15 4.26
C PHE A 505 -21.57 -31.45 5.05
N ILE A 506 -20.84 -31.39 6.17
CA ILE A 506 -20.46 -32.59 6.94
C ILE A 506 -20.95 -32.51 8.40
N GLY A 507 -21.46 -31.35 8.82
CA GLY A 507 -21.84 -31.06 10.21
C GLY A 507 -20.68 -31.27 11.17
N ALA A 508 -19.47 -31.00 10.70
CA ALA A 508 -18.26 -31.04 11.50
C ALA A 508 -18.00 -29.66 12.13
N SER A 509 -17.32 -29.68 13.26
CA SER A 509 -16.82 -28.49 13.94
C SER A 509 -15.33 -28.65 14.21
N ILE A 510 -14.68 -27.61 14.75
CA ILE A 510 -13.30 -27.73 15.21
C ILE A 510 -13.11 -28.86 16.23
N LEU A 511 -14.12 -29.13 17.06
CA LEU A 511 -14.10 -30.26 18.00
C LEU A 511 -14.09 -31.61 17.27
N THR A 512 -14.79 -31.72 16.15
CA THR A 512 -14.79 -32.93 15.32
C THR A 512 -13.43 -33.19 14.68
N ILE A 513 -12.69 -32.13 14.33
CA ILE A 513 -11.31 -32.23 13.85
C ILE A 513 -10.38 -32.71 14.97
N LEU A 514 -10.53 -32.15 16.19
CA LEU A 514 -9.76 -32.59 17.36
C LEU A 514 -10.06 -34.04 17.74
N GLU A 515 -11.31 -34.49 17.67
CA GLU A 515 -11.71 -35.89 17.86
C GLU A 515 -11.02 -36.82 16.83
N LEU A 516 -10.87 -36.38 15.58
CA LEU A 516 -10.16 -37.14 14.55
C LEU A 516 -8.66 -37.23 14.83
N PHE A 517 -8.04 -36.16 15.31
CA PHE A 517 -6.62 -36.16 15.71
C PHE A 517 -6.37 -37.03 16.93
N ASP A 518 -7.25 -36.99 17.94
CA ASP A 518 -7.17 -37.84 19.13
C ASP A 518 -7.25 -39.33 18.75
N TYR A 519 -8.19 -39.69 17.87
CA TYR A 519 -8.28 -41.04 17.34
C TYR A 519 -7.04 -41.44 16.52
N ALA A 520 -6.55 -40.56 15.64
CA ALA A 520 -5.35 -40.83 14.86
C ALA A 520 -4.13 -41.02 15.77
N TYR A 521 -4.02 -40.24 16.83
CA TYR A 521 -2.96 -40.35 17.83
C TYR A 521 -3.00 -41.70 18.55
N GLU A 522 -4.16 -42.14 19.06
CA GLU A 522 -4.27 -43.45 19.71
C GLU A 522 -3.97 -44.61 18.74
N VAL A 523 -4.42 -44.53 17.49
CA VAL A 523 -4.10 -45.56 16.48
C VAL A 523 -2.60 -45.60 16.17
N VAL A 524 -1.95 -44.44 16.04
CA VAL A 524 -0.50 -44.37 15.82
C VAL A 524 0.26 -44.92 17.03
N LYS A 525 -0.18 -44.60 18.25
CA LYS A 525 0.39 -45.10 19.49
C LYS A 525 0.25 -46.63 19.62
N GLU A 526 -0.92 -47.19 19.34
CA GLU A 526 -1.14 -48.65 19.32
C GLU A 526 -0.24 -49.31 18.26
N ARG A 527 -0.18 -48.76 17.05
CA ARG A 527 0.72 -49.25 15.99
C ARG A 527 2.20 -49.18 16.38
N LEU A 528 2.61 -48.13 17.08
CA LEU A 528 3.99 -47.95 17.53
C LEU A 528 4.33 -48.93 18.66
N LEU A 529 3.40 -49.16 19.59
CA LEU A 529 3.53 -50.15 20.66
C LEU A 529 3.56 -51.58 20.11
N ASP A 530 2.72 -51.90 19.12
CA ASP A 530 2.75 -53.19 18.42
C ASP A 530 4.10 -53.41 17.72
N LEU A 531 4.68 -52.36 17.11
CA LEU A 531 6.00 -52.44 16.48
C LEU A 531 7.12 -52.63 17.52
N LEU A 532 7.09 -51.90 18.64
CA LEU A 532 8.05 -52.05 19.74
C LEU A 532 7.96 -53.44 20.40
N SER A 533 6.75 -53.98 20.56
CA SER A 533 6.55 -55.34 21.08
C SER A 533 7.03 -56.42 20.12
N ARG A 534 7.01 -56.14 18.80
CA ARG A 534 7.55 -57.04 17.77
C ARG A 534 9.09 -57.07 17.78
N ASP A 535 9.71 -55.93 18.06
CA ASP A 535 11.16 -55.85 18.24
C ASP A 535 11.58 -56.62 19.52
N GLU A 536 10.82 -56.52 20.62
CA GLU A 536 11.03 -57.33 21.83
C GLU A 536 10.79 -58.84 21.59
N GLU A 537 9.78 -59.22 20.79
CA GLU A 537 9.54 -60.62 20.42
C GLU A 537 10.64 -61.19 19.48
N GLU A 538 11.19 -60.38 18.56
CA GLU A 538 12.34 -60.79 17.73
C GLU A 538 13.64 -60.92 18.54
N GLU A 539 13.84 -60.09 19.56
CA GLU A 539 14.96 -60.22 20.51
C GLU A 539 14.81 -61.48 21.39
N SER A 540 13.60 -61.81 21.84
CA SER A 540 13.33 -63.05 22.61
C SER A 540 13.46 -64.34 21.79
N ARG A 541 13.15 -64.30 20.49
CA ARG A 541 13.36 -65.44 19.57
C ARG A 541 14.83 -65.66 19.20
N GLY A 542 15.69 -64.69 19.44
CA GLY A 542 17.15 -64.80 19.29
C GLY A 542 17.82 -65.58 20.43
N GLU A 543 17.20 -65.68 21.62
CA GLU A 543 17.77 -66.37 22.77
C GLU A 543 17.38 -67.86 22.88
N ASP A 544 16.31 -68.32 22.21
CA ASP A 544 15.83 -69.71 22.29
C ASP A 544 16.54 -70.71 21.35
N VAL A 545 17.64 -70.30 20.69
CA VAL A 545 18.51 -71.20 19.90
C VAL A 545 19.95 -71.12 20.41
N SER A 546 20.17 -71.64 21.62
CA SER A 546 21.50 -72.10 22.04
C SER A 546 21.41 -73.30 23.00
N THR A 547 21.63 -74.47 22.41
CA THR A 547 22.37 -75.64 22.93
C THR A 547 22.14 -76.11 24.38
N CYS A 548 21.58 -77.31 24.48
CA CYS A 548 21.59 -78.16 25.67
C CYS A 548 23.02 -78.59 26.05
N ASP A 549 23.37 -78.53 27.33
CA ASP A 549 24.40 -79.39 27.95
C ASP A 549 23.90 -79.90 29.32
N PRO A 550 24.25 -81.13 29.73
CA PRO A 550 23.64 -81.80 30.88
C PRO A 550 24.33 -81.49 32.22
N VAL A 551 23.51 -81.64 33.25
CA VAL A 551 23.74 -81.47 34.70
C VAL A 551 25.04 -82.08 35.25
N VAL A 552 25.73 -81.35 36.11
CA VAL A 552 26.46 -81.93 37.26
C VAL A 552 26.16 -81.14 38.53
N ASN A 553 25.76 -81.90 39.55
CA ASN A 553 25.36 -81.48 40.89
C ASN A 553 26.58 -81.47 41.81
N HIS A 554 26.90 -80.35 42.47
CA HIS A 554 27.70 -80.36 43.70
C HIS A 554 27.30 -79.20 44.63
N SER A 555 26.83 -79.60 45.81
CA SER A 555 26.73 -78.81 47.02
C SER A 555 28.13 -78.51 47.59
N GLU A 556 28.41 -77.28 48.00
CA GLU A 556 29.14 -76.99 49.25
C GLU A 556 29.07 -75.50 49.62
N THR A 557 29.28 -75.27 50.91
CA THR A 557 28.96 -74.10 51.73
C THR A 557 30.16 -73.15 51.97
N ILE A 558 29.87 -71.93 52.45
CA ILE A 558 30.69 -71.02 53.31
C ILE A 558 31.37 -69.79 52.64
N SER A 559 30.78 -68.61 53.00
CA SER A 559 31.31 -67.27 53.34
C SER A 559 32.49 -66.61 52.60
N HIS A 560 32.33 -65.33 52.21
CA HIS A 560 32.81 -64.17 52.98
C HIS A 560 32.34 -62.82 52.39
N THR A 561 32.24 -61.86 53.30
CA THR A 561 31.80 -60.44 53.29
C THR A 561 32.70 -59.45 52.52
N VAL A 562 32.14 -58.25 52.23
CA VAL A 562 32.72 -56.86 52.17
C VAL A 562 31.94 -56.08 51.07
N SER A 563 31.00 -55.15 51.30
CA SER A 563 30.94 -53.85 51.98
C SER A 563 31.41 -52.61 51.15
N VAL A 564 30.41 -51.83 50.68
CA VAL A 564 30.27 -50.34 50.57
C VAL A 564 30.95 -49.56 49.38
N PRO A 565 30.61 -48.26 49.08
CA PRO A 565 29.72 -47.84 47.97
C PRO A 565 30.22 -46.52 47.24
N LEU A 566 29.28 -45.62 46.87
CA LEU A 566 29.35 -44.19 46.43
C LEU A 566 29.40 -43.94 44.89
N GLN A 567 28.42 -43.29 44.24
CA GLN A 567 27.86 -41.92 44.33
C GLN A 567 28.66 -40.88 43.51
N THR A 568 27.97 -40.25 42.54
CA THR A 568 28.26 -38.90 41.97
C THR A 568 26.92 -38.31 41.47
N THR A 569 26.21 -37.46 42.24
CA THR A 569 26.18 -35.97 42.14
C THR A 569 25.84 -35.46 40.74
N LEU A 570 24.62 -35.00 40.42
CA LEU A 570 23.98 -33.72 40.80
C LEU A 570 24.80 -32.48 40.39
N GLY A 571 24.29 -31.77 39.38
CA GLY A 571 24.85 -30.52 38.86
C GLY A 571 23.85 -29.82 37.94
N THR A 572 23.06 -28.92 38.52
CA THR A 572 22.35 -27.83 37.85
C THR A 572 23.31 -26.69 37.51
N LEU A 573 23.15 -26.00 36.38
CA LEU A 573 23.20 -24.54 36.34
C LEU A 573 22.69 -23.98 34.99
N GLU A 574 21.83 -22.98 35.11
CA GLU A 574 21.43 -22.00 34.10
C GLU A 574 22.58 -21.04 33.71
N GLU A 575 22.32 -20.30 32.63
CA GLU A 575 22.81 -18.94 32.31
C GLU A 575 24.28 -18.70 31.90
N ILE A 576 24.42 -18.12 30.70
CA ILE A 576 25.19 -16.91 30.26
C ILE A 576 25.02 -16.90 28.72
N ALA A 577 24.10 -16.13 28.12
CA ALA A 577 24.10 -14.69 27.84
C ALA A 577 25.05 -14.26 26.69
N CYS A 578 24.47 -13.76 25.59
CA CYS A 578 24.88 -12.66 24.70
C CYS A 578 24.24 -12.79 23.31
#